data_AF-A0A1G5Y0Y2-F1
#
_entry.id   AF-A0A1G5Y0Y2-F1
#
_cell.length_a   1.000
_cell.length_b   1.000
_cell.length_c   1.000
_cell.angle_alpha   90.00
_cell.angle_beta   90.00
_cell.angle_gamma   90.00
#
_symmetry.space_group_name_H-M   'P 1'
#
loop_
_entity.id
_entity.type
_entity.pdbx_description
1 polymer ?
#
loop_
_entity_poly.entity_id
_entity_poly.type
_entity_poly.pdbx_seq_one_letter_code
_entity_poly.pdbx_strand_id
1 'polypeptide(L)'
;MDIARSIKELRESTGMSRKEFSEHTGIPVRTLEDWEAGRRTPPEYIPRLLAYQIKFEGIFVAKNEVKEKRNVSVIQDADGNKIVVINDIVFKGKRSIAWEDVEKYLKRYVGDIYPIAEDNEMIYIGSELPSEYAGSVYTKKLKGADAKAKANAAQAIPEMIEIATNGVFEVNRKAKHGRDAKNGWYRYDTRFALPVYGDDGNIERYNIFRGRLLIRHASSGKKYLYDILEIKKETGKSCQT
;
A
#
# COMPACT_ATOMS: atom_id res chain seq x y z
N MET A 1 0.67 20.20 7.94
CA MET A 1 0.08 18.91 8.35
C MET A 1 -1.09 19.24 9.25
N ASP A 2 -2.30 18.79 8.93
CA ASP A 2 -3.46 19.03 9.78
C ASP A 2 -3.49 17.96 10.90
N ILE A 3 -2.80 18.26 12.01
CA ILE A 3 -2.63 17.34 13.15
C ILE A 3 -3.98 16.90 13.72
N ALA A 4 -4.97 17.80 13.70
CA ALA A 4 -6.34 17.52 14.14
C ALA A 4 -6.97 16.40 13.33
N ARG A 5 -6.85 16.50 12.01
CA ARG A 5 -7.34 15.51 11.07
C ARG A 5 -6.61 14.18 11.18
N SER A 6 -5.29 14.18 11.38
CA SER A 6 -4.51 12.94 11.55
C SER A 6 -4.97 12.12 12.76
N ILE A 7 -5.26 12.77 13.89
CA ILE A 7 -5.74 12.07 15.09
C ILE A 7 -7.14 11.50 14.87
N LYS A 8 -8.01 12.28 14.23
CA LYS A 8 -9.35 11.81 13.87
C LYS A 8 -9.31 10.57 12.99
N GLU A 9 -8.45 10.57 11.97
CA GLU A 9 -8.31 9.46 11.04
C GLU A 9 -7.68 8.23 11.68
N LEU A 10 -6.70 8.42 12.58
CA LEU A 10 -6.15 7.32 13.38
C LEU A 10 -7.23 6.66 14.23
N ARG A 11 -8.03 7.44 14.97
CA ARG A 11 -9.14 6.88 15.75
C ARG A 11 -10.16 6.18 14.85
N GLU A 12 -10.59 6.82 13.76
CA GLU A 12 -11.55 6.22 12.84
C GLU A 12 -11.04 4.91 12.22
N SER A 13 -9.73 4.79 12.00
CA SER A 13 -9.11 3.55 11.51
C SER A 13 -9.16 2.40 12.52
N THR A 14 -9.30 2.70 13.83
CA THR A 14 -9.53 1.68 14.87
C THR A 14 -11.00 1.29 15.01
N GLY A 15 -11.91 2.01 14.33
CA GLY A 15 -13.37 1.95 14.48
C GLY A 15 -13.91 2.21 15.89
N MET A 16 -13.07 2.70 16.80
CA MET A 16 -13.47 3.13 18.13
C MET A 16 -14.23 4.46 18.08
N SER A 17 -15.26 4.57 18.91
CA SER A 17 -15.83 5.86 19.32
C SER A 17 -14.78 6.69 20.07
N ARG A 18 -15.00 8.00 20.20
CA ARG A 18 -14.11 8.89 20.99
C ARG A 18 -13.97 8.44 22.44
N LYS A 19 -15.03 7.84 22.99
CA LYS A 19 -15.05 7.33 24.36
C LYS A 19 -14.15 6.10 24.49
N GLU A 20 -14.31 5.12 23.61
CA GLU A 20 -13.46 3.92 23.60
C GLU A 20 -11.99 4.25 23.35
N PHE A 21 -11.72 5.16 22.40
CA PHE A 21 -10.36 5.61 22.12
C PHE A 21 -9.73 6.37 23.30
N SER A 22 -10.54 7.10 24.07
CA SER A 22 -10.11 7.77 25.31
C SER A 22 -9.75 6.77 26.40
N GLU A 23 -10.60 5.77 26.63
CA GLU A 23 -10.35 4.69 27.59
C GLU A 23 -9.10 3.88 27.22
N HIS A 24 -8.89 3.68 25.93
CA HIS A 24 -7.77 2.92 25.40
C HIS A 24 -6.42 3.66 25.48
N THR A 25 -6.38 4.93 25.07
CA THR A 25 -5.14 5.73 25.00
C THR A 25 -4.83 6.46 26.32
N GLY A 26 -5.79 6.52 27.24
CA GLY A 26 -5.71 7.33 28.46
C GLY A 26 -5.84 8.84 28.22
N ILE A 27 -6.05 9.28 26.97
CA ILE A 27 -6.26 10.69 26.64
C ILE A 27 -7.71 11.06 26.95
N PRO A 28 -7.99 12.10 27.77
CA PRO A 28 -9.38 12.47 28.08
C PRO A 28 -10.21 12.78 26.82
N VAL A 29 -11.46 12.32 26.76
CA VAL A 29 -12.38 12.53 25.62
C VAL A 29 -12.42 13.99 25.15
N ARG A 30 -12.52 14.96 26.08
CA ARG A 30 -12.50 16.39 25.75
C ARG A 30 -11.21 16.84 25.06
N THR A 31 -10.08 16.25 25.44
CA THR A 31 -8.79 16.56 24.81
C THR A 31 -8.75 16.02 23.39
N LEU A 32 -9.26 14.80 23.15
CA LEU A 32 -9.43 14.26 21.80
C LEU A 32 -10.38 15.12 20.96
N GLU A 33 -11.51 15.56 21.51
CA GLU A 33 -12.45 16.44 20.80
C GLU A 33 -11.83 17.78 20.43
N ASP A 34 -11.07 18.39 21.35
CA ASP A 34 -10.36 19.64 21.09
C ASP A 34 -9.27 19.48 20.04
N TRP A 35 -8.57 18.34 20.06
CA TRP A 35 -7.58 18.00 19.03
C TRP A 35 -8.24 17.77 17.69
N GLU A 36 -9.25 16.91 17.58
CA GLU A 36 -9.95 16.60 16.32
C GLU A 36 -10.68 17.81 15.73
N ALA A 37 -11.17 18.72 16.55
CA ALA A 37 -11.82 19.96 16.11
C ALA A 37 -10.84 21.10 15.79
N GLY A 38 -9.53 20.87 15.97
CA GLY A 38 -8.50 21.89 15.74
C GLY A 38 -8.51 23.04 16.76
N ARG A 39 -9.23 22.89 17.89
CA ARG A 39 -9.25 23.87 18.98
C ARG A 39 -7.95 23.87 19.78
N ARG A 40 -7.25 22.72 19.82
CA ARG A 40 -5.93 22.56 20.42
C ARG A 40 -5.05 21.70 19.50
N THR A 41 -3.76 22.01 19.46
CA THR A 41 -2.80 21.23 18.68
C THR A 41 -1.93 20.42 19.64
N PRO A 42 -1.97 19.07 19.57
CA PRO A 42 -1.07 18.25 20.36
C PRO A 42 0.38 18.41 19.87
N PRO A 43 1.37 18.06 20.71
CA PRO A 43 2.75 17.91 20.28
C PRO A 43 2.86 17.00 19.05
N GLU A 44 3.76 17.33 18.13
CA GLU A 44 3.87 16.68 16.81
C GLU A 44 4.16 15.16 16.89
N TYR A 45 4.75 14.70 18.00
CA TYR A 45 5.04 13.30 18.22
C TYR A 45 3.82 12.48 18.67
N ILE A 46 2.74 13.09 19.16
CA ILE A 46 1.57 12.37 19.69
C ILE A 46 0.86 11.54 18.62
N PRO A 47 0.55 12.06 17.41
CA PRO A 47 0.00 11.23 16.35
C PRO A 47 0.89 10.03 15.99
N ARG A 48 2.22 10.20 16.05
CA ARG A 48 3.19 9.12 15.76
C ARG A 48 3.15 8.05 16.85
N LEU A 49 3.08 8.45 18.13
CA LEU A 49 2.96 7.51 19.25
C LEU A 49 1.64 6.75 19.23
N LEU A 50 0.53 7.43 18.96
CA LEU A 50 -0.78 6.78 18.84
C LEU A 50 -0.81 5.76 17.69
N ALA A 51 -0.25 6.13 16.54
CA ALA A 51 -0.09 5.20 15.42
C ALA A 51 0.76 3.97 15.79
N TYR A 52 1.85 4.17 16.55
CA TYR A 52 2.70 3.08 17.01
C TYR A 52 1.97 2.14 17.98
N GLN A 53 1.24 2.70 18.95
CA GLN A 53 0.46 1.93 19.93
C GLN A 53 -0.60 1.06 19.23
N ILE A 54 -1.41 1.67 18.38
CA ILE A 54 -2.46 0.99 17.60
C ILE A 54 -1.86 -0.15 16.75
N LYS A 55 -0.67 0.08 16.17
CA LYS A 55 0.06 -0.93 15.39
C LYS A 55 0.54 -2.09 16.26
N PHE A 56 1.09 -1.81 17.44
CA PHE A 56 1.57 -2.87 18.36
C PHE A 56 0.43 -3.78 18.81
N GLU A 57 -0.75 -3.21 19.02
CA GLU A 57 -1.92 -3.95 19.49
C GLU A 57 -2.75 -4.55 18.36
N GLY A 58 -2.46 -4.22 17.10
CA GLY A 58 -3.13 -4.75 15.91
C GLY A 58 -4.59 -4.27 15.75
N ILE A 59 -4.97 -3.17 16.40
CA ILE A 59 -6.36 -2.69 16.48
C ILE A 59 -6.68 -1.73 15.33
N PHE A 60 -6.54 -2.20 14.10
CA PHE A 60 -7.18 -1.55 12.96
C PHE A 60 -8.55 -2.20 12.78
N VAL A 61 -9.62 -1.40 12.68
CA VAL A 61 -10.85 -1.87 12.05
C VAL A 61 -10.52 -2.05 10.58
N ALA A 62 -10.07 -3.26 10.27
CA ALA A 62 -10.37 -3.86 9.00
C ALA A 62 -11.88 -3.67 8.81
N LYS A 63 -12.27 -3.00 7.72
CA LYS A 63 -13.58 -3.24 7.10
C LYS A 63 -13.69 -4.74 6.81
N ASN A 64 -14.03 -5.49 7.85
CA ASN A 64 -14.22 -6.93 7.90
C ASN A 64 -15.68 -7.23 7.56
N GLU A 65 -16.16 -6.71 6.44
CA GLU A 65 -17.20 -7.40 5.70
C GLU A 65 -16.47 -8.27 4.68
N VAL A 66 -16.19 -9.51 5.07
CA VAL A 66 -15.73 -10.63 4.22
C VAL A 66 -14.81 -10.19 3.08
N LYS A 67 -13.67 -9.56 3.38
CA LYS A 67 -12.57 -9.51 2.41
C LYS A 67 -12.07 -10.95 2.29
N GLU A 68 -12.44 -11.63 1.19
CA GLU A 68 -11.92 -12.95 0.83
C GLU A 68 -10.44 -13.05 1.23
N LYS A 69 -10.09 -14.05 2.05
CA LYS A 69 -8.73 -14.26 2.54
C LYS A 69 -7.80 -14.34 1.33
N ARG A 70 -7.04 -13.27 1.09
CA ARG A 70 -6.00 -13.24 0.07
C ARG A 70 -4.91 -14.21 0.52
N ASN A 71 -4.58 -15.18 -0.32
CA ASN A 71 -3.52 -16.13 -0.02
C ASN A 71 -2.15 -15.49 -0.33
N VAL A 72 -1.77 -14.54 0.51
CA VAL A 72 -0.55 -13.75 0.40
C VAL A 72 0.22 -13.91 1.71
N SER A 73 1.53 -14.15 1.62
CA SER A 73 2.41 -14.28 2.78
C SER A 73 3.64 -13.38 2.61
N VAL A 74 4.28 -13.00 3.72
CA VAL A 74 5.54 -12.25 3.69
C VAL A 74 6.65 -13.17 4.18
N ILE A 75 7.68 -13.37 3.36
CA ILE A 75 8.89 -14.13 3.71
C ILE A 75 10.09 -13.18 3.75
N GLN A 76 11.24 -13.68 4.20
CA GLN A 76 12.53 -12.99 4.12
C GLN A 76 13.50 -13.82 3.29
N ASP A 77 14.33 -13.16 2.49
CA ASP A 77 15.47 -13.81 1.84
C ASP A 77 16.67 -13.95 2.80
N ALA A 78 17.75 -14.55 2.31
CA ALA A 78 18.96 -14.79 3.09
C ALA A 78 19.63 -13.50 3.60
N ASP A 79 19.39 -12.37 2.95
CA ASP A 79 19.93 -11.06 3.30
C ASP A 79 18.98 -10.29 4.25
N GLY A 80 17.85 -10.90 4.64
CA GLY A 80 16.84 -10.31 5.51
C GLY A 80 15.84 -9.40 4.80
N ASN A 81 15.91 -9.28 3.47
CA ASN A 81 14.97 -8.48 2.70
C ASN A 81 13.61 -9.18 2.64
N LYS A 82 12.54 -8.45 2.95
CA LYS A 82 11.18 -8.97 2.90
C LYS A 82 10.70 -9.11 1.46
N ILE A 83 9.96 -10.18 1.18
CA ILE A 83 9.34 -10.47 -0.12
C ILE A 83 7.89 -10.89 0.12
N VAL A 84 6.96 -10.26 -0.60
CA VAL A 84 5.54 -10.65 -0.55
C VAL A 84 5.26 -11.77 -1.54
N VAL A 85 4.90 -12.95 -1.07
CA VAL A 85 4.57 -14.12 -1.88
C VAL A 85 3.07 -14.18 -2.12
N ILE A 86 2.65 -14.12 -3.39
CA ILE A 86 1.25 -14.30 -3.79
C ILE A 86 1.06 -15.77 -4.15
N ASN A 87 0.40 -16.55 -3.30
CA ASN A 87 0.27 -18.00 -3.51
C ASN A 87 -0.83 -18.35 -4.54
N ASP A 88 -1.85 -17.50 -4.65
CA ASP A 88 -2.95 -17.70 -5.59
C ASP A 88 -2.99 -16.59 -6.65
N ILE A 89 -2.84 -16.97 -7.91
CA ILE A 89 -2.93 -16.05 -9.04
C ILE A 89 -4.40 -15.86 -9.40
N VAL A 90 -4.97 -14.69 -9.14
CA VAL A 90 -6.36 -14.37 -9.53
C VAL A 90 -6.45 -14.01 -11.02
N PHE A 91 -5.48 -13.26 -11.54
CA PHE A 91 -5.50 -12.83 -12.94
C PHE A 91 -4.66 -13.79 -13.81
N LYS A 92 -5.30 -14.87 -14.30
CA LYS A 92 -4.67 -16.01 -15.00
C LYS A 92 -4.67 -15.92 -16.55
N GLY A 93 -5.00 -14.77 -17.14
CA GLY A 93 -5.17 -14.61 -18.59
C GLY A 93 -3.94 -15.05 -19.40
N LYS A 94 -4.08 -16.11 -20.22
CA LYS A 94 -2.98 -16.67 -21.06
C LYS A 94 -2.64 -15.79 -22.29
N ARG A 95 -3.61 -15.02 -22.81
CA ARG A 95 -3.45 -14.16 -24.00
C ARG A 95 -3.48 -12.66 -23.68
N SER A 96 -4.36 -12.24 -22.79
CA SER A 96 -4.50 -10.86 -22.33
C SER A 96 -5.10 -10.81 -20.92
N ILE A 97 -4.82 -9.74 -20.19
CA ILE A 97 -5.40 -9.45 -18.87
C ILE A 97 -6.63 -8.56 -19.07
N ALA A 98 -7.75 -8.91 -18.46
CA ALA A 98 -8.91 -8.03 -18.34
C ALA A 98 -8.63 -6.98 -17.26
N TRP A 99 -8.15 -5.81 -17.67
CA TRP A 99 -7.77 -4.74 -16.74
C TRP A 99 -8.96 -4.15 -15.98
N GLU A 100 -10.17 -4.28 -16.50
CA GLU A 100 -11.41 -3.93 -15.80
C GLU A 100 -11.60 -4.76 -14.53
N ASP A 101 -11.24 -6.05 -14.55
CA ASP A 101 -11.29 -6.91 -13.37
C ASP A 101 -10.23 -6.50 -12.34
N VAL A 102 -9.05 -6.08 -12.80
CA VAL A 102 -8.00 -5.54 -11.93
C VAL A 102 -8.46 -4.25 -11.26
N GLU A 103 -9.06 -3.33 -12.03
CA GLU A 103 -9.63 -2.09 -11.49
C GLU A 103 -10.72 -2.39 -10.45
N LYS A 104 -11.65 -3.31 -10.76
CA LYS A 104 -12.71 -3.72 -9.83
C LYS A 104 -12.15 -4.35 -8.56
N TYR A 105 -11.10 -5.16 -8.68
CA TYR A 105 -10.40 -5.76 -7.54
C TYR A 105 -9.80 -4.69 -6.63
N LEU A 106 -9.15 -3.68 -7.22
CA LEU A 106 -8.50 -2.58 -6.50
C LEU A 106 -9.49 -1.66 -5.77
N LYS A 107 -10.71 -1.51 -6.27
CA LYS A 107 -11.78 -0.73 -5.60
C LYS A 107 -12.05 -1.22 -4.17
N ARG A 108 -11.78 -2.49 -3.87
CA ARG A 108 -11.95 -3.09 -2.52
C ARG A 108 -10.96 -2.55 -1.49
N TYR A 109 -9.86 -1.94 -1.93
CA TYR A 109 -8.88 -1.30 -1.05
C TYR A 109 -9.15 0.18 -0.83
N VAL A 110 -10.06 0.80 -1.58
CA VAL A 110 -10.28 2.25 -1.52
C VAL A 110 -10.78 2.67 -0.14
N GLY A 111 -10.07 3.65 0.44
CA GLY A 111 -10.30 4.13 1.80
C GLY A 111 -9.49 3.39 2.87
N ASP A 112 -8.78 2.32 2.53
CA ASP A 112 -7.83 1.69 3.45
C ASP A 112 -6.56 2.55 3.61
N ILE A 113 -5.86 2.33 4.71
CA ILE A 113 -4.61 3.02 5.07
C ILE A 113 -3.61 1.97 5.55
N TYR A 114 -2.38 2.04 5.04
CA TYR A 114 -1.32 1.09 5.38
C TYR A 114 -0.06 1.86 5.77
N PRO A 115 0.58 1.52 6.90
CA PRO A 115 1.85 2.10 7.29
C PRO A 115 3.02 1.41 6.57
N ILE A 116 4.04 2.16 6.17
CA ILE A 116 5.33 1.59 5.79
C ILE A 116 6.10 1.21 7.05
N ALA A 117 6.63 -0.01 7.14
CA ALA A 117 7.29 -0.46 8.36
C ALA A 117 8.63 0.25 8.66
N GLU A 118 9.34 0.70 7.62
CA GLU A 118 10.65 1.36 7.72
C GLU A 118 10.58 2.73 8.41
N ASP A 119 9.65 3.60 7.99
CA ASP A 119 9.57 5.00 8.44
C ASP A 119 8.22 5.37 9.09
N ASN A 120 7.26 4.43 9.14
CA ASN A 120 5.89 4.61 9.64
C ASN A 120 5.08 5.66 8.87
N GLU A 121 5.43 5.92 7.62
CA GLU A 121 4.64 6.77 6.74
C GLU A 121 3.29 6.12 6.41
N MET A 122 2.21 6.89 6.56
CA MET A 122 0.84 6.42 6.32
C MET A 122 0.46 6.60 4.86
N ILE A 123 0.24 5.48 4.18
CA ILE A 123 -0.12 5.44 2.77
C ILE A 123 -1.61 5.12 2.62
N TYR A 124 -2.33 6.06 2.04
CA TYR A 124 -3.77 5.97 1.81
C TYR A 124 -4.04 5.37 0.42
N ILE A 125 -5.07 4.51 0.33
CA ILE A 125 -5.57 4.05 -0.96
C ILE A 125 -6.71 4.96 -1.41
N GLY A 126 -6.40 5.83 -2.38
CA GLY A 126 -7.37 6.78 -2.95
C GLY A 126 -8.25 6.16 -4.03
N SER A 127 -9.38 6.81 -4.33
CA SER A 127 -10.31 6.39 -5.39
C SER A 127 -9.74 6.49 -6.80
N GLU A 128 -8.62 7.19 -6.98
CA GLU A 128 -7.91 7.32 -8.27
C GLU A 128 -7.03 6.11 -8.58
N LEU A 129 -6.56 5.38 -7.56
CA LEU A 129 -5.62 4.27 -7.75
C LEU A 129 -6.16 3.21 -8.72
N PRO A 130 -7.41 2.71 -8.62
CA PRO A 130 -7.90 1.68 -9.52
C PRO A 130 -7.78 2.08 -11.00
N SER A 131 -8.25 3.29 -11.34
CA SER A 131 -8.23 3.80 -12.71
C SER A 131 -6.81 4.09 -13.20
N GLU A 132 -5.93 4.63 -12.34
CA GLU A 132 -4.55 4.94 -12.71
C GLU A 132 -3.74 3.65 -12.93
N TYR A 133 -3.87 2.70 -12.03
CA TYR A 133 -3.16 1.42 -12.07
C TYR A 133 -3.52 0.60 -13.31
N ALA A 134 -4.83 0.47 -13.58
CA ALA A 134 -5.35 -0.29 -14.71
C ALA A 134 -5.27 0.47 -16.04
N GLY A 135 -5.41 1.80 -16.01
CA GLY A 135 -5.53 2.66 -17.19
C GLY A 135 -4.24 3.30 -17.69
N SER A 136 -3.12 3.19 -16.96
CA SER A 136 -1.88 3.90 -17.33
C SER A 136 -1.41 3.57 -18.76
N VAL A 137 -0.81 4.54 -19.44
CA VAL A 137 -0.18 4.35 -20.76
C VAL A 137 0.88 3.24 -20.74
N TYR A 138 1.52 3.05 -19.58
CA TYR A 138 2.44 1.95 -19.32
C TYR A 138 1.72 0.59 -19.38
N THR A 139 0.56 0.48 -18.75
CA THR A 139 -0.27 -0.74 -18.71
C THR A 139 -0.69 -1.20 -20.11
N LYS A 140 -1.00 -0.27 -21.03
CA LYS A 140 -1.37 -0.58 -22.43
C LYS A 140 -0.25 -1.21 -23.26
N LYS A 141 1.01 -1.09 -22.83
CA LYS A 141 2.18 -1.65 -23.53
C LYS A 141 2.63 -3.00 -22.96
N LEU A 142 2.18 -3.37 -21.76
CA LEU A 142 2.57 -4.62 -21.11
C LEU A 142 1.91 -5.81 -21.80
N LYS A 143 2.69 -6.88 -22.01
CA LYS A 143 2.21 -8.14 -22.59
C LYS A 143 2.78 -9.33 -21.83
N GLY A 144 2.10 -10.46 -21.92
CA GLY A 144 2.57 -11.74 -21.37
C GLY A 144 2.87 -11.67 -19.87
N ALA A 145 4.09 -12.09 -19.48
CA ALA A 145 4.50 -12.22 -18.09
C ALA A 145 4.47 -10.90 -17.31
N ASP A 146 4.84 -9.77 -17.93
CA ASP A 146 4.90 -8.48 -17.25
C ASP A 146 3.50 -7.93 -16.96
N ALA A 147 2.56 -8.09 -17.90
CA ALA A 147 1.16 -7.75 -17.68
C ALA A 147 0.56 -8.60 -16.55
N LYS A 148 0.86 -9.91 -16.54
CA LYS A 148 0.44 -10.82 -15.47
C LYS A 148 1.04 -10.41 -14.13
N ALA A 149 2.32 -10.02 -14.10
CA ALA A 149 3.00 -9.57 -12.89
C ALA A 149 2.36 -8.30 -12.32
N LYS A 150 2.16 -7.26 -13.16
CA LYS A 150 1.50 -6.02 -12.74
C LYS A 150 0.06 -6.29 -12.28
N ALA A 151 -0.71 -7.09 -13.00
CA ALA A 151 -2.09 -7.41 -12.62
C ALA A 151 -2.15 -8.09 -11.25
N ASN A 152 -1.30 -9.09 -11.00
CA ASN A 152 -1.34 -9.84 -9.75
C ASN A 152 -0.66 -9.13 -8.58
N ALA A 153 0.24 -8.17 -8.82
CA ALA A 153 0.74 -7.29 -7.76
C ALA A 153 -0.38 -6.53 -7.05
N ALA A 154 -1.53 -6.29 -7.71
CA ALA A 154 -2.72 -5.72 -7.08
C ALA A 154 -3.18 -6.52 -5.85
N GLN A 155 -2.97 -7.83 -5.82
CA GLN A 155 -3.37 -8.69 -4.69
C GLN A 155 -2.57 -8.46 -3.42
N ALA A 156 -1.33 -7.98 -3.59
CA ALA A 156 -0.31 -7.85 -2.56
C ALA A 156 -0.08 -6.41 -2.11
N ILE A 157 -0.90 -5.45 -2.57
CA ILE A 157 -0.70 -4.02 -2.29
C ILE A 157 -0.51 -3.72 -0.79
N PRO A 158 -1.37 -4.21 0.12
CA PRO A 158 -1.22 -3.95 1.55
C PRO A 158 0.16 -4.36 2.06
N GLU A 159 0.52 -5.61 1.81
CA GLU A 159 1.76 -6.21 2.27
C GLU A 159 2.97 -5.55 1.58
N MET A 160 2.85 -5.16 0.29
CA MET A 160 3.90 -4.47 -0.47
C MET A 160 4.17 -3.06 0.04
N ILE A 161 3.15 -2.35 0.53
CA ILE A 161 3.31 -1.06 1.23
C ILE A 161 4.01 -1.28 2.56
N GLU A 162 3.56 -2.25 3.35
CA GLU A 162 4.13 -2.51 4.68
C GLU A 162 5.61 -2.85 4.63
N ILE A 163 6.05 -3.62 3.63
CA ILE A 163 7.47 -3.98 3.47
C ILE A 163 8.29 -2.96 2.67
N ALA A 164 7.70 -1.83 2.26
CA ALA A 164 8.36 -0.87 1.39
C ALA A 164 9.57 -0.23 2.11
N THR A 165 10.62 0.06 1.34
CA THR A 165 11.90 0.58 1.86
C THR A 165 12.48 1.64 0.93
N ASN A 166 13.55 2.31 1.36
CA ASN A 166 14.33 3.27 0.57
C ASN A 166 13.47 4.42 0.02
N GLY A 167 12.70 5.07 0.89
CA GLY A 167 11.88 6.23 0.53
C GLY A 167 12.70 7.37 -0.08
N VAL A 168 12.46 7.70 -1.35
CA VAL A 168 13.09 8.84 -2.05
C VAL A 168 12.04 9.89 -2.41
N PHE A 169 12.30 11.13 -2.02
CA PHE A 169 11.46 12.27 -2.35
C PHE A 169 11.90 12.98 -3.64
N GLU A 170 10.95 13.28 -4.52
CA GLU A 170 11.16 14.10 -5.71
C GLU A 170 10.21 15.29 -5.77
N VAL A 171 10.78 16.48 -5.92
CA VAL A 171 10.03 17.73 -6.15
C VAL A 171 9.39 17.70 -7.54
N ASN A 172 8.13 18.11 -7.63
CA ASN A 172 7.40 18.14 -8.88
C ASN A 172 7.99 19.21 -9.83
N ARG A 173 8.73 18.78 -10.86
CA ARG A 173 9.38 19.69 -11.82
C ARG A 173 8.57 19.95 -13.10
N LYS A 174 7.35 19.38 -13.25
CA LYS A 174 6.54 19.52 -14.49
C LYS A 174 5.31 20.40 -14.28
N ALA A 175 5.19 21.45 -15.10
CA ALA A 175 4.05 22.39 -15.13
C ALA A 175 2.68 21.75 -15.43
N LYS A 176 2.65 20.52 -15.99
CA LYS A 176 1.40 19.85 -16.42
C LYS A 176 0.60 19.21 -15.27
N HIS A 177 1.14 19.15 -14.05
CA HIS A 177 0.47 18.63 -12.84
C HIS A 177 0.47 19.63 -11.68
N GLY A 178 0.55 20.93 -11.96
CA GLY A 178 0.70 21.98 -10.94
C GLY A 178 -0.42 22.07 -9.90
N ARG A 179 -1.54 21.35 -10.07
CA ARG A 179 -2.66 21.31 -9.12
C ARG A 179 -2.71 20.06 -8.22
N ASP A 180 -2.16 18.91 -8.65
CA ASP A 180 -2.50 17.62 -8.03
C ASP A 180 -1.38 17.00 -7.17
N ALA A 181 -0.12 17.38 -7.40
CA ALA A 181 1.04 16.94 -6.60
C ALA A 181 1.87 18.14 -6.14
N LYS A 182 1.20 19.10 -5.46
CA LYS A 182 1.83 20.35 -4.97
C LYS A 182 3.03 20.09 -4.05
N ASN A 183 3.03 18.98 -3.31
CA ASN A 183 4.08 18.65 -2.36
C ASN A 183 5.03 17.56 -2.86
N GLY A 184 5.03 17.24 -4.16
CA GLY A 184 5.95 16.29 -4.78
C GLY A 184 5.49 14.82 -4.76
N TRP A 185 6.43 13.93 -5.05
CA TRP A 185 6.24 12.49 -5.18
C TRP A 185 7.23 11.76 -4.30
N TYR A 186 6.83 10.63 -3.74
CA TYR A 186 7.74 9.70 -3.09
C TYR A 186 7.82 8.41 -3.88
N ARG A 187 8.98 7.77 -3.87
CA ARG A 187 9.15 6.42 -4.37
C ARG A 187 9.70 5.53 -3.28
N TYR A 188 9.14 4.34 -3.17
CA TYR A 188 9.64 3.29 -2.29
C TYR A 188 9.86 2.03 -3.08
N ASP A 189 10.92 1.30 -2.74
CA ASP A 189 11.18 -0.02 -3.29
C ASP A 189 10.34 -1.08 -2.57
N THR A 190 9.88 -2.08 -3.32
CA THR A 190 9.14 -3.22 -2.78
C THR A 190 9.42 -4.46 -3.63
N ARG A 191 9.15 -5.65 -3.08
CA ARG A 191 9.41 -6.93 -3.74
C ARG A 191 8.24 -7.88 -3.54
N PHE A 192 7.91 -8.61 -4.60
CA PHE A 192 6.87 -9.63 -4.55
C PHE A 192 7.22 -10.83 -5.43
N ALA A 193 6.63 -11.98 -5.14
CA ALA A 193 6.87 -13.23 -5.83
C ALA A 193 5.56 -13.81 -6.36
N LEU A 194 5.62 -14.37 -7.58
CA LEU A 194 4.50 -15.07 -8.22
C LEU A 194 4.88 -16.51 -8.56
N PRO A 195 4.01 -17.50 -8.29
CA PRO A 195 4.25 -18.87 -8.65
C PRO A 195 4.19 -19.05 -10.17
N VAL A 196 5.04 -19.92 -10.65
CA VAL A 196 5.02 -20.45 -12.01
C VAL A 196 4.55 -21.89 -11.90
N TYR A 197 3.43 -22.19 -12.54
CA TYR A 197 2.87 -23.53 -12.57
C TYR A 197 3.38 -24.25 -13.83
N GLY A 198 3.74 -25.52 -13.66
CA GLY A 198 4.04 -26.44 -14.75
C GLY A 198 2.77 -26.94 -15.43
N ASP A 199 2.94 -27.80 -16.43
CA ASP A 199 1.82 -28.37 -17.20
C ASP A 199 0.93 -29.30 -16.36
N ASP A 200 1.47 -29.85 -15.28
CA ASP A 200 0.77 -30.68 -14.29
C ASP A 200 -0.07 -29.85 -13.28
N GLY A 201 0.04 -28.52 -13.34
CA GLY A 201 -0.62 -27.60 -12.40
C GLY A 201 0.09 -27.44 -11.06
N ASN A 202 1.25 -28.07 -10.85
CA ASN A 202 2.08 -27.90 -9.66
C ASN A 202 2.99 -26.67 -9.80
N ILE A 203 3.39 -26.09 -8.66
CA ILE A 203 4.31 -24.96 -8.64
C ILE A 203 5.72 -25.47 -8.95
N GLU A 204 6.29 -25.03 -10.07
CA GLU A 204 7.69 -25.33 -10.42
C GLU A 204 8.67 -24.41 -9.70
N ARG A 205 8.32 -23.11 -9.57
CA ARG A 205 9.17 -22.08 -8.99
C ARG A 205 8.39 -20.81 -8.69
N TYR A 206 9.03 -19.87 -8.00
CA TYR A 206 8.54 -18.51 -7.85
C TYR A 206 9.42 -17.54 -8.65
N ASN A 207 8.78 -16.68 -9.44
CA ASN A 207 9.45 -15.53 -10.04
C ASN A 207 9.37 -14.35 -9.06
N ILE A 208 10.52 -13.85 -8.62
CA ILE A 208 10.61 -12.65 -7.78
C ILE A 208 10.66 -11.42 -8.68
N PHE A 209 9.98 -10.36 -8.27
CA PHE A 209 9.92 -9.08 -8.95
C PHE A 209 10.25 -7.97 -7.96
N ARG A 210 11.05 -7.01 -8.42
CA ARG A 210 11.16 -5.70 -7.79
C ARG A 210 10.13 -4.77 -8.40
N GLY A 211 9.51 -3.93 -7.57
CA GLY A 211 8.65 -2.84 -8.00
C GLY A 211 8.99 -1.56 -7.25
N ARG A 212 8.50 -0.43 -7.77
CA ARG A 212 8.54 0.86 -7.09
C ARG A 212 7.14 1.39 -6.85
N LEU A 213 6.79 1.61 -5.59
CA LEU A 213 5.58 2.31 -5.23
C LEU A 213 5.74 3.78 -5.59
N LEU A 214 4.79 4.34 -6.35
CA LEU A 214 4.71 5.77 -6.61
C LEU A 214 3.66 6.37 -5.69
N ILE A 215 4.09 7.25 -4.80
CA ILE A 215 3.26 7.86 -3.78
C ILE A 215 3.07 9.34 -4.10
N ARG A 216 1.82 9.77 -4.27
CA ARG A 216 1.47 11.18 -4.46
C ARG A 216 1.35 11.87 -3.11
N HIS A 217 2.07 12.98 -2.93
CA HIS A 217 1.93 13.83 -1.77
C HIS A 217 0.92 14.95 -2.05
N ALA A 218 -0.30 14.78 -1.55
CA ALA A 218 -1.39 15.72 -1.74
C ALA A 218 -1.15 17.03 -0.95
N SER A 219 -1.81 18.10 -1.37
CA SER A 219 -1.77 19.41 -0.69
C SER A 219 -2.25 19.37 0.76
N SER A 220 -3.10 18.39 1.10
CA SER A 220 -3.54 18.13 2.48
C SER A 220 -2.45 17.59 3.41
N GLY A 221 -1.29 17.22 2.86
CA GLY A 221 -0.21 16.53 3.59
C GLY A 221 -0.33 15.02 3.58
N LYS A 222 -1.37 14.46 2.96
CA LYS A 222 -1.58 13.01 2.87
C LYS A 222 -0.81 12.39 1.72
N LYS A 223 -0.35 11.16 1.93
CA LYS A 223 0.38 10.35 0.96
C LYS A 223 -0.52 9.26 0.41
N TYR A 224 -0.72 9.24 -0.91
CA TYR A 224 -1.59 8.27 -1.57
C TYR A 224 -0.78 7.36 -2.47
N LEU A 225 -1.02 6.04 -2.41
CA LEU A 225 -0.52 5.15 -3.46
C LEU A 225 -1.18 5.57 -4.78
N TYR A 226 -0.36 5.89 -5.78
CA TYR A 226 -0.80 6.37 -7.08
C TYR A 226 -0.62 5.31 -8.17
N ASP A 227 0.53 4.64 -8.21
CA ASP A 227 0.78 3.50 -9.10
C ASP A 227 1.91 2.61 -8.54
N ILE A 228 2.08 1.41 -9.11
CA ILE A 228 3.29 0.59 -8.95
C ILE A 228 4.01 0.56 -10.30
N LEU A 229 5.22 1.13 -10.27
CA LEU A 229 6.07 1.33 -11.42
C LEU A 229 7.26 0.38 -11.41
N GLU A 230 7.97 0.36 -12.54
CA GLU A 230 9.26 -0.31 -12.68
C GLU A 230 9.26 -1.79 -12.24
N ILE A 231 8.12 -2.47 -12.41
CA ILE A 231 8.00 -3.89 -12.12
C ILE A 231 8.94 -4.66 -13.05
N LYS A 232 9.97 -5.25 -12.48
CA LYS A 232 11.00 -6.00 -13.20
C LYS A 232 11.26 -7.32 -12.49
N LYS A 233 11.28 -8.40 -13.26
CA LYS A 233 11.66 -9.71 -12.76
C LYS A 233 13.12 -9.67 -12.33
N GLU A 234 13.40 -10.18 -11.14
CA GLU A 234 14.76 -10.44 -10.70
C GLU A 234 15.28 -11.67 -11.45
N THR A 235 16.33 -11.47 -12.24
CA THR A 235 17.07 -12.56 -12.84
C THR A 235 18.02 -13.10 -11.78
N GLY A 236 17.65 -14.21 -11.14
CA GLY A 236 18.63 -14.99 -10.39
C GLY A 236 19.75 -15.43 -11.33
N LYS A 237 21.01 -15.38 -10.86
CA LYS A 237 22.01 -16.28 -11.43
C LYS A 237 21.44 -17.69 -11.25
N SER A 238 21.36 -18.46 -12.33
CA SER A 238 20.97 -19.86 -12.25
C SER A 238 21.85 -20.54 -11.20
N CYS A 239 21.25 -21.01 -10.10
CA CYS A 239 21.86 -22.07 -9.31
C CYS A 239 21.83 -23.32 -10.19
N GLN A 240 22.85 -23.46 -11.04
CA GLN A 240 23.21 -24.75 -11.60
C GLN A 240 23.88 -25.52 -10.46
N THR A 241 23.10 -26.36 -9.80
CA THR A 241 23.61 -27.52 -9.06
C THR A 241 24.16 -28.55 -10.02
#